data_AF-A0A957IKC7-F1
#
_entry.id   AF-A0A957IKC7-F1
#
_cell.length_a   1.000
_cell.length_b   1.000
_cell.length_c   1.000
_cell.angle_alpha   90.00
_cell.angle_beta   90.00
_cell.angle_gamma   90.00
#
_symmetry.space_group_name_H-M   'P 1'
#
loop_
_entity.id
_entity.type
_entity.pdbx_description
1 polymer ?
#
loop_
_entity_poly.entity_id
_entity_poly.type
_entity_poly.pdbx_seq_one_letter_code
_entity_poly.pdbx_strand_id
1 'polypeptide(L)'
;ANVPAQDINAIPQGLTEEFIHTSQSAAGDDPQVVWDLVIAAYLDGQISFGRTAVLLKQPRFELQARFNRLGLSLHLGPSIIAEGKAEYDTLSQDE
;
A
#
# COMPACT_ATOMS: atom_id res chain seq x y z
N ALA A 1 2.45 -11.56 -27.16
CA ALA A 1 1.50 -11.38 -26.04
C ALA A 1 1.20 -9.90 -25.94
N ASN A 2 -0.07 -9.52 -26.11
CA ASN A 2 -0.50 -8.12 -25.98
C ASN A 2 -0.57 -7.81 -24.48
N VAL A 3 0.49 -7.22 -23.92
CA VAL A 3 0.42 -6.61 -22.59
C VAL A 3 -0.55 -5.43 -22.70
N PRO A 4 -1.69 -5.42 -21.98
CA PRO A 4 -2.56 -4.25 -22.01
C PRO A 4 -1.77 -3.07 -21.45
N ALA A 5 -1.74 -1.96 -22.18
CA ALA A 5 -1.15 -0.73 -21.71
C ALA A 5 -1.74 -0.41 -20.34
N GLN A 6 -0.91 -0.43 -19.29
CA GLN A 6 -1.31 0.03 -17.97
C GLN A 6 -1.80 1.47 -18.14
N ASP A 7 -3.09 1.67 -17.91
CA ASP A 7 -3.67 3.00 -17.87
C ASP A 7 -3.04 3.74 -16.68
N ILE A 8 -2.10 4.64 -16.98
CA ILE A 8 -1.35 5.45 -16.02
C ILE A 8 -2.25 6.42 -15.23
N ASN A 9 -3.52 6.57 -15.64
CA ASN A 9 -4.53 7.37 -14.97
C ASN A 9 -5.55 6.52 -14.19
N ALA A 10 -5.48 5.18 -14.29
CA ALA A 10 -6.32 4.33 -13.47
C ALA A 10 -5.95 4.54 -12.01
N ILE A 11 -6.94 4.93 -11.20
CA ILE A 11 -6.84 4.86 -9.75
C ILE A 11 -6.52 3.39 -9.43
N PRO A 12 -5.38 3.06 -8.81
CA PRO A 12 -5.17 1.70 -8.35
C PRO A 12 -6.32 1.40 -7.40
N GLN A 13 -7.25 0.53 -7.82
CA GLN A 13 -8.38 0.11 -6.98
C GLN A 13 -7.89 -0.66 -5.74
N GLY A 14 -6.58 -0.96 -5.68
CA GLY A 14 -5.71 -0.99 -4.50
C GLY A 14 -6.32 -1.62 -3.26
N LEU A 15 -5.88 -2.86 -2.94
CA LEU A 15 -6.18 -3.63 -1.74
C LEU A 15 -7.15 -2.94 -0.75
N THR A 16 -8.43 -3.33 -0.81
CA THR A 16 -9.48 -2.67 -0.03
C THR A 16 -9.44 -3.08 1.44
N GLU A 17 -9.84 -2.17 2.33
CA GLU A 17 -9.91 -2.46 3.78
C GLU A 17 -10.91 -3.58 4.08
N GLU A 18 -11.99 -3.69 3.30
CA GLU A 18 -12.96 -4.79 3.39
C GLU A 18 -12.32 -6.15 3.06
N PHE A 19 -11.49 -6.20 2.01
CA PHE A 19 -10.78 -7.42 1.64
C PHE A 19 -9.76 -7.82 2.72
N ILE A 20 -9.04 -6.85 3.28
CA ILE A 20 -8.10 -7.06 4.39
C ILE A 20 -8.85 -7.63 5.60
N HIS A 21 -9.97 -7.01 6.00
CA HIS A 21 -10.76 -7.45 7.15
C HIS A 21 -11.31 -8.87 6.95
N THR A 22 -11.90 -9.14 5.79
CA THR A 22 -12.42 -10.48 5.45
C THR A 22 -11.32 -11.54 5.51
N SER A 23 -10.14 -11.24 4.96
CA SER A 23 -9.01 -12.16 4.95
C SER A 23 -8.45 -12.40 6.36
N GLN A 24 -8.36 -11.34 7.17
CA GLN A 24 -7.91 -11.42 8.56
C GLN A 24 -8.87 -12.29 9.40
N SER A 25 -10.18 -12.06 9.30
CA SER A 25 -11.17 -12.84 10.06
C SER A 25 -11.21 -14.30 9.60
N ALA A 26 -11.06 -14.58 8.30
CA ALA A 26 -10.95 -15.95 7.79
C ALA A 26 -9.70 -16.69 8.31
N ALA A 27 -8.64 -15.96 8.67
CA ALA A 27 -7.42 -16.50 9.24
C ALA A 27 -7.36 -16.47 10.78
N GLY A 28 -8.48 -16.19 11.46
CA GLY A 28 -8.54 -16.16 12.92
C GLY A 28 -7.92 -14.91 13.55
N ASP A 29 -8.09 -13.77 12.89
CA ASP A 29 -7.61 -12.45 13.31
C ASP A 29 -6.07 -12.33 13.44
N ASP A 30 -5.33 -13.12 12.67
CA ASP A 30 -3.88 -13.08 12.64
C ASP A 30 -3.37 -11.74 12.03
N PRO A 31 -2.65 -10.90 12.79
CA PRO A 31 -2.08 -9.66 12.29
C PRO A 31 -1.00 -9.87 11.21
N GLN A 32 -0.38 -11.05 11.14
CA GLN A 32 0.61 -11.36 10.11
C GLN A 32 -0.04 -11.43 8.71
N VAL A 33 -1.30 -11.86 8.62
CA VAL A 33 -2.05 -11.91 7.35
C VAL A 33 -2.24 -10.52 6.76
N VAL A 34 -2.59 -9.55 7.60
CA VAL A 34 -2.72 -8.14 7.16
C VAL A 34 -1.37 -7.62 6.67
N TRP A 35 -0.29 -7.91 7.39
CA TRP A 35 1.05 -7.53 6.97
C TRP A 35 1.41 -8.13 5.61
N ASP A 36 1.26 -9.44 5.44
CA ASP A 36 1.65 -10.14 4.22
C ASP A 36 0.86 -9.64 3.00
N LEU A 37 -0.46 -9.44 3.15
CA LEU A 37 -1.31 -8.92 2.08
C LEU A 37 -0.91 -7.50 1.65
N VAL A 38 -0.71 -6.61 2.63
CA VAL A 38 -0.39 -5.20 2.36
C VAL A 38 1.01 -5.07 1.75
N ILE A 39 1.99 -5.83 2.25
CA ILE A 39 3.34 -5.83 1.68
C ILE A 39 3.36 -6.42 0.27
N ALA A 40 2.62 -7.51 0.01
CA ALA A 40 2.50 -8.06 -1.34
C ALA A 40 1.92 -7.04 -2.32
N ALA A 41 0.83 -6.37 -1.94
CA ALA A 41 0.22 -5.32 -2.76
C ALA A 41 1.18 -4.14 -3.02
N TYR A 42 1.99 -3.76 -2.03
CA TYR A 42 3.02 -2.73 -2.20
C TYR A 42 4.11 -3.15 -3.18
N LEU A 43 4.66 -4.36 -3.02
CA LEU A 43 5.75 -4.86 -3.86
C LEU A 43 5.30 -5.08 -5.31
N ASP A 44 4.02 -5.39 -5.52
CA ASP A 44 3.39 -5.48 -6.85
C ASP A 44 3.06 -4.10 -7.45
N GLY A 45 3.31 -3.00 -6.73
CA GLY A 45 3.00 -1.64 -7.17
C GLY A 45 1.51 -1.34 -7.24
N GLN A 46 0.67 -2.11 -6.53
CA GLN A 46 -0.78 -1.89 -6.48
C GLN A 46 -1.18 -0.81 -5.48
N ILE A 47 -0.31 -0.49 -4.51
CA ILE A 47 -0.50 0.58 -3.53
C ILE A 47 0.81 1.31 -3.28
N SER A 48 0.72 2.61 -2.96
CA SER A 48 1.89 3.41 -2.62
C SER A 48 2.42 3.11 -1.22
N PHE A 49 3.64 3.57 -0.92
CA PHE A 49 4.22 3.46 0.43
C PHE A 49 3.39 4.22 1.48
N GLY A 50 2.82 5.38 1.11
CA GLY A 50 1.91 6.12 1.97
C GLY A 50 0.65 5.31 2.31
N ARG A 51 0.01 4.71 1.31
CA ARG A 51 -1.17 3.85 1.53
C ARG A 51 -0.84 2.61 2.37
N THR A 52 0.35 2.04 2.17
CA THR A 52 0.88 0.92 2.97
C THR A 52 0.93 1.28 4.47
N ALA A 53 1.46 2.47 4.80
CA ALA A 53 1.52 2.96 6.18
C ALA A 53 0.13 3.12 6.81
N VAL A 54 -0.83 3.66 6.06
CA VAL A 54 -2.23 3.82 6.51
C VAL A 54 -2.87 2.45 6.78
N LEU A 55 -2.78 1.51 5.85
CA LEU A 55 -3.40 0.19 5.97
C LEU A 55 -2.83 -0.62 7.14
N LEU A 56 -1.53 -0.47 7.42
CA LEU A 56 -0.85 -1.14 8.53
C LEU A 56 -0.99 -0.37 9.86
N LYS A 57 -1.59 0.82 9.86
CA LYS A 57 -1.67 1.72 11.02
C LYS A 57 -0.29 1.97 11.65
N GLN A 58 0.74 2.10 10.81
CA GLN A 58 2.11 2.35 11.25
C GLN A 58 2.59 3.74 10.82
N PRO A 59 3.31 4.48 11.68
CA PRO A 59 3.94 5.72 11.27
C PRO A 59 4.92 5.50 10.10
N ARG A 60 4.89 6.40 9.12
CA ARG A 60 5.69 6.27 7.88
C ARG A 60 7.17 6.01 8.13
N PHE A 61 7.78 6.72 9.09
CA PHE A 61 9.20 6.55 9.44
C PHE A 61 9.51 5.21 10.12
N GLU A 62 8.59 4.68 10.93
CA GLU A 62 8.73 3.37 11.56
C GLU A 62 8.60 2.25 10.52
N LEU A 63 7.63 2.38 9.61
CA LEU A 63 7.49 1.47 8.49
C LEU A 63 8.76 1.48 7.62
N GLN A 64 9.32 2.65 7.36
CA GLN A 64 10.55 2.80 6.58
C GLN A 64 11.74 2.10 7.27
N ALA A 65 11.89 2.26 8.59
CA ALA A 65 12.93 1.57 9.36
C ALA A 65 12.74 0.05 9.32
N ARG A 66 11.49 -0.43 9.36
CA ARG A 66 11.16 -1.86 9.24
C ARG A 66 11.51 -2.40 7.85
N PHE A 67 11.19 -1.67 6.78
CA PHE A 67 11.57 -2.02 5.40
C PHE A 67 13.08 -2.16 5.25
N ASN A 68 13.84 -1.18 5.76
CA ASN A 68 15.31 -1.23 5.75
C ASN A 68 15.85 -2.47 6.48
N ARG A 69 15.28 -2.80 7.65
CA ARG A 69 15.69 -3.98 8.42
C ARG A 69 15.41 -5.30 7.68
N LEU A 70 14.31 -5.35 6.94
CA LEU A 70 13.89 -6.52 6.16
C LEU A 70 14.54 -6.57 4.76
N GLY A 71 15.31 -5.55 4.37
CA GLY A 71 15.90 -5.46 3.03
C GLY A 71 14.89 -5.25 1.91
N LEU A 72 13.71 -4.70 2.22
CA LEU A 72 12.65 -4.41 1.25
C LEU A 72 12.97 -3.13 0.47
N SER A 73 12.66 -3.13 -0.82
CA SER A 73 12.85 -1.95 -1.68
C SER A 73 11.90 -0.82 -1.28
N LEU A 74 12.46 0.37 -1.06
CA LEU A 74 11.70 1.59 -0.87
C LEU A 74 11.54 2.31 -2.21
N HIS A 75 10.37 2.17 -2.83
CA HIS A 75 9.94 3.03 -3.93
C HIS A 75 9.50 4.38 -3.34
N LEU A 76 10.45 5.31 -3.26
CA LEU A 76 10.20 6.67 -2.77
C LEU A 76 9.61 7.53 -3.89
N GLY A 77 8.30 7.71 -3.84
CA GLY A 77 7.54 8.58 -4.73
C GLY A 77 6.40 7.84 -5.43
N PRO A 78 5.41 8.58 -5.94
CA PRO A 78 4.33 7.99 -6.70
C PRO A 78 4.88 7.39 -8.00
N SER A 79 4.55 6.13 -8.26
CA SER A 79 4.84 5.49 -9.54
C SER A 79 3.95 6.06 -10.64
N ILE A 80 2.79 6.65 -10.28
CA ILE A 80 1.85 7.31 -11.18
C ILE A 80 1.22 8.57 -10.56
N ILE A 81 0.80 9.52 -11.40
CA ILE A 81 0.20 10.80 -10.97
C ILE A 81 -0.97 10.62 -9.99
N ALA A 82 -1.80 9.59 -10.20
CA ALA A 82 -2.94 9.28 -9.34
C ALA A 82 -2.53 8.98 -7.88
N GLU A 83 -1.40 8.31 -7.66
CA GLU A 83 -0.85 8.07 -6.33
C GLU A 83 -0.38 9.38 -5.70
N GLY A 84 0.27 10.25 -6.48
CA GLY A 84 0.71 11.56 -6.00
C GLY A 84 -0.47 12.40 -5.52
N LYS A 85 -1.60 12.34 -6.23
CA LYS A 85 -2.83 13.01 -5.82
C LYS A 85 -3.43 12.40 -4.54
N ALA A 86 -3.49 11.06 -4.44
CA ALA A 86 -4.00 10.39 -3.25
C ALA A 86 -3.13 10.67 -2.00
N GLU A 87 -1.82 10.76 -2.16
CA GLU A 87 -0.89 11.13 -1.08
C GLU A 87 -1.09 12.59 -0.66
N TYR A 88 -1.24 13.52 -1.61
CA TYR A 88 -1.57 14.91 -1.30
C TYR A 88 -2.91 15.04 -0.56
N ASP A 89 -3.95 14.37 -1.05
CA ASP A 89 -5.27 14.38 -0.43
C ASP A 89 -5.21 13.83 1.01
N THR A 90 -4.41 12.78 1.26
CA THR A 90 -4.22 12.24 2.62
C THR A 90 -3.52 13.22 3.56
N LEU A 91 -2.44 13.87 3.10
CA LEU A 91 -1.66 14.82 3.90
C LEU A 91 -2.41 16.13 4.18
N SER A 92 -3.32 16.53 3.28
CA SER A 92 -4.11 17.76 3.40
C SER A 92 -5.38 17.60 4.25
N GLN A 93 -5.71 16.39 4.71
CA GLN A 93 -6.80 16.17 5.68
C GLN A 93 -6.35 16.18 7.15
N ASP A 94 -5.04 16.27 7.41
CA ASP A 94 -4.46 16.38 8.76
C ASP A 94 -4.18 17.85 9.20
N GLU A 95 -4.51 18.85 8.37
CA GLU A 95 -4.52 20.31 8.69
C GLU A 95 -5.91 20.81 9.09
#